data_AF-A0A818USH9-F1
#
_entry.id   AF-A0A818USH9-F1
#
_cell.length_a   1.000
_cell.length_b   1.000
_cell.length_c   1.000
_cell.angle_alpha   90.00
_cell.angle_beta   90.00
_cell.angle_gamma   90.00
#
_symmetry.space_group_name_H-M   'P 1'
#
loop_
_entity.id
_entity.type
_entity.pdbx_description
1 polymer ?
#
loop_
_entity_poly.entity_id
_entity_poly.type
_entity_poly.pdbx_seq_one_letter_code
_entity_poly.pdbx_strand_id
1 'polypeptide(L)' 'MKYHHDSLIKAYDYLLDRRPICSPNSGFLMQLIRYEKALCNGGTIDEQQNNDDKQNPIKPLHIPSDPNVE' A
#
# COMPACT_ATOMS: atom_id res chain seq x y z
N MET A 1 4.55 3.95 -13.50
CA MET A 1 3.62 4.88 -12.82
C MET A 1 3.99 6.35 -13.07
N LYS A 2 4.59 7.12 -12.15
CA LYS A 2 4.71 8.60 -12.28
C LYS A 2 5.29 9.13 -13.60
N TYR A 3 6.47 8.65 -13.98
CA TYR A 3 7.24 9.20 -15.12
C TYR A 3 7.02 8.45 -16.43
N HIS A 4 6.57 7.20 -16.33
CA HIS A 4 6.31 6.33 -17.50
C HIS A 4 4.83 6.24 -17.84
N HIS A 5 3.95 6.84 -17.03
CA HIS A 5 2.49 6.79 -17.16
C HIS A 5 1.89 5.37 -17.22
N ASP A 6 2.65 4.34 -16.84
CA ASP A 6 2.17 2.97 -16.71
C ASP A 6 1.28 2.78 -15.49
N SER A 7 0.32 1.85 -15.61
CA SER A 7 -0.42 1.31 -14.47
C SER A 7 0.49 0.59 -13.47
N LEU A 8 0.00 0.40 -12.24
CA LEU A 8 0.68 -0.35 -11.19
C LEU A 8 1.00 -1.77 -11.65
N ILE A 9 0.05 -2.44 -12.28
CA ILE A 9 0.23 -3.81 -12.79
C ILE A 9 1.37 -3.85 -13.81
N LYS A 10 1.35 -2.97 -14.82
CA LYS A 10 2.42 -2.92 -15.84
C LYS A 10 3.79 -2.61 -15.24
N ALA A 11 3.84 -1.68 -14.28
CA ALA A 11 5.08 -1.35 -13.59
C ALA A 11 5.59 -2.51 -12.71
N TYR A 12 4.68 -3.29 -12.13
CA TYR A 12 5.01 -4.47 -11.34
C TYR A 12 5.51 -5.63 -12.21
N ASP A 13 4.85 -5.90 -13.33
CA ASP A 13 5.28 -6.91 -14.30
C ASP A 13 6.68 -6.60 -14.85
N TYR A 14 6.94 -5.33 -15.19
CA TYR A 14 8.26 -4.86 -15.59
C TYR A 14 9.33 -5.09 -14.50
N LEU A 15 8.97 -4.93 -13.23
CA LEU A 15 9.84 -5.20 -12.10
C LEU A 15 10.13 -6.69 -11.95
N LEU A 16 9.11 -7.54 -12.09
CA LEU A 16 9.26 -9.00 -11.97
C LEU A 16 10.07 -9.60 -13.11
N ASP A 17 9.93 -9.10 -14.34
CA ASP A 17 10.73 -9.53 -15.49
C ASP A 17 12.24 -9.34 -15.24
N ARG A 18 12.62 -8.26 -14.55
CA ARG A 18 14.03 -7.95 -14.22
C ARG A 18 14.48 -8.51 -12.88
N ARG A 19 13.57 -8.62 -11.92
CA ARG A 19 13.83 -9.11 -10.57
C ARG A 19 12.65 -9.96 -10.08
N PRO A 20 12.64 -11.27 -10.42
CA PRO A 20 11.52 -12.16 -10.10
C PRO A 20 11.26 -12.36 -8.60
N ILE A 21 12.26 -12.08 -7.76
CA ILE A 21 12.16 -12.19 -6.29
C ILE A 21 11.50 -10.97 -5.63
N CYS A 22 11.05 -9.98 -6.40
CA CYS A 22 10.39 -8.80 -5.85
C CYS A 22 9.00 -9.19 -5.30
N SER A 23 8.79 -8.98 -4.00
CA SER A 23 7.52 -9.25 -3.34
C SER A 23 7.26 -8.16 -2.29
N PRO A 24 6.60 -7.04 -2.67
CA PRO A 24 6.23 -6.01 -1.70
C PRO A 24 5.26 -6.60 -0.67
N ASN A 25 5.35 -6.15 0.59
CA ASN A 25 4.36 -6.53 1.58
C ASN A 25 2.99 -5.89 1.27
N SER A 26 1.93 -6.42 1.87
CA SER A 26 0.55 -5.98 1.62
C SER A 26 0.33 -4.49 1.92
N GLY A 27 1.00 -3.93 2.93
CA GLY A 27 0.95 -2.51 3.27
C GLY A 27 1.53 -1.63 2.17
N PHE A 28 2.71 -1.97 1.66
CA PHE A 28 3.30 -1.27 0.51
C PHE A 28 2.44 -1.42 -0.75
N LEU A 29 1.86 -2.59 -0.99
CA LEU A 29 0.97 -2.79 -2.14
C LEU A 29 -0.27 -1.89 -2.06
N MET A 30 -0.87 -1.73 -0.86
CA MET A 30 -1.98 -0.79 -0.67
C MET A 30 -1.57 0.67 -0.91
N GLN A 31 -0.40 1.07 -0.43
CA GLN A 31 0.13 2.40 -0.69
C GLN A 31 0.32 2.64 -2.20
N LEU A 32 0.81 1.64 -2.93
CA LEU A 32 0.98 1.71 -4.38
C LEU A 32 -0.35 1.84 -5.13
N ILE A 33 -1.40 1.14 -4.68
CA ILE A 33 -2.74 1.27 -5.27
C ILE A 33 -3.33 2.66 -5.02
N ARG A 34 -3.19 3.19 -3.81
CA ARG A 34 -3.63 4.57 -3.50
C ARG A 34 -2.86 5.57 -4.34
N TYR A 35 -1.56 5.33 -4.52
CA TYR A 35 -0.71 6.19 -5.32
C TYR A 35 -1.10 6.19 -6.81
N GLU A 36 -1.42 5.03 -7.38
CA GLU A 36 -1.93 4.94 -8.76
C GLU A 36 -3.21 5.77 -8.93
N LYS A 37 -4.16 5.67 -7.99
CA LYS A 37 -5.39 6.48 -8.02
C LYS A 37 -5.10 7.98 -7.94
N ALA A 38 -4.18 8.39 -7.08
CA ALA A 38 -3.77 9.79 -6.95
C ALA A 38 -3.20 10.33 -8.27
N LEU A 39 -2.34 9.55 -8.94
CA LEU A 39 -1.77 9.90 -10.24
C LEU A 39 -2.83 10.06 -11.33
N CYS A 40 -3.83 9.17 -11.38
CA CYS A 40 -4.91 9.24 -12.36
C CYS A 40 -5.81 10.47 -12.18
N ASN A 41 -5.98 10.94 -10.95
CA ASN A 41 -6.87 12.06 -10.63
C ASN A 41 -6.16 13.43 -10.72
N GLY A 42 -4.90 13.47 -11.19
CA GLY A 42 -4.11 14.70 -11.25
C GLY A 42 -3.69 15.23 -9.87
N GLY A 43 -3.85 14.43 -8.82
CA GLY A 43 -3.50 14.81 -7.45
C GLY A 43 -2.00 14.74 -7.22
N THR A 44 -1.45 15.79 -6.62
CA THR A 44 -0.09 15.74 -6.06
C THR A 44 -0.17 14.89 -4.78
N ILE A 45 0.77 13.97 -4.57
CA ILE A 45 0.75 12.95 -3.48
C ILE A 45 0.47 13.59 -2.10
N ASP A 46 0.91 14.83 -1.91
CA ASP A 46 0.80 15.58 -0.66
C ASP A 46 -0.66 15.86 -0.23
N GLU A 47 -1.64 15.76 -1.13
CA GLU A 47 -3.03 16.14 -0.86
C GLU A 47 -3.93 14.98 -0.36
N GLN A 48 -3.51 13.72 -0.52
CA GLN A 48 -4.37 12.57 -0.22
C GLN A 48 -4.07 11.85 1.10
N GLN A 49 -2.95 12.17 1.76
CA GLN A 49 -2.60 11.59 3.06
C GLN A 49 -3.59 12.00 4.19
N ASN A 50 -4.30 13.13 4.03
CA ASN A 50 -5.16 13.70 5.07
C ASN A 50 -6.61 13.19 5.09
N ASN A 51 -7.08 12.49 4.05
CA ASN A 51 -8.50 12.13 3.94
C ASN A 51 -8.83 10.69 4.37
N ASP A 52 -7.85 9.79 4.41
CA ASP A 52 -8.06 8.37 4.76
C ASP A 52 -7.92 8.07 6.27
N ASP A 53 -7.44 9.00 7.09
CA ASP A 53 -7.34 8.82 8.56
C ASP A 53 -8.71 8.74 9.27
N LYS A 54 -9.82 8.86 8.53
CA LYS A 54 -11.19 8.78 9.06
C LYS A 54 -11.87 7.42 8.88
N GLN A 55 -11.22 6.41 8.32
CA GLN A 55 -11.79 5.05 8.30
C GLN A 55 -10.77 3.95 8.58
N ASN A 56 -10.89 3.41 9.80
CA ASN A 56 -10.17 2.29 10.40
C ASN A 56 -8.72 2.54 10.80
N PRO A 57 -8.46 3.11 12.00
CA PRO A 57 -7.23 2.78 12.69
C PRO A 57 -7.20 1.27 12.88
N ILE A 58 -6.18 0.62 12.33
CA ILE A 58 -5.85 -0.77 12.66
C ILE A 58 -5.61 -0.79 14.17
N LYS A 59 -6.62 -1.21 14.94
CA LYS A 59 -6.46 -1.48 16.36
C LYS A 59 -5.39 -2.57 16.46
N PRO A 60 -4.33 -2.39 17.26
CA PRO A 60 -3.44 -3.50 17.59
C PRO A 60 -4.30 -4.66 18.10
N LEU A 61 -4.10 -5.85 17.55
CA LEU A 61 -4.79 -7.07 17.99
C LEU A 61 -4.50 -7.23 19.49
N HIS A 62 -5.50 -6.98 20.34
CA HIS A 62 -5.42 -7.32 21.75
C HIS A 62 -5.40 -8.84 21.82
N ILE A 63 -4.22 -9.43 21.94
CA ILE A 63 -4.04 -10.82 22.29
C ILE A 63 -4.43 -10.89 23.78
N PRO A 64 -5.53 -11.55 24.16
CA PRO A 64 -5.81 -11.76 25.57
C PRO A 64 -4.69 -12.62 26.12
N SER A 65 -3.93 -12.10 27.09
CA SER A 65 -3.03 -12.93 27.87
C SER A 65 -3.89 -13.93 28.65
N ASP A 66 -3.80 -15.21 28.29
CA ASP A 66 -4.48 -16.29 29.00
C ASP A 66 -4.13 -16.23 30.50
N PRO A 67 -5.13 -16.13 31.40
CA PRO A 67 -4.90 -16.26 32.82
C PRO A 67 -4.96 -17.74 33.16
N ASN A 68 -3.83 -18.45 33.07
CA ASN A 68 -3.49 -19.67 33.85
C ASN A 68 -2.35 -20.43 33.16
N VAL A 69 -1.11 -20.10 33.53
CA VAL A 69 0.01 -21.06 33.52
C VAL A 69 0.77 -20.82 34.83
N GLU A 70 0.54 -21.75 35.77
CA GLU A 70 1.18 -22.01 37.08
C GLU A 70 1.91 -20.89 37.84
#